data_AF-A0A811Y2J0-F1
#
_entry.id   AF-A0A811Y2J0-F1
#
_cell.length_a   1.000
_cell.length_b   1.000
_cell.length_c   1.000
_cell.angle_alpha   90.00
_cell.angle_beta   90.00
_cell.angle_gamma   90.00
#
_symmetry.space_group_name_H-M   'P 1'
#
loop_
_entity.id
_entity.type
_entity.pdbx_description
1 polymer ?
#
loop_
_entity_poly.entity_id
_entity_poly.type
_entity_poly.pdbx_seq_one_letter_code
_entity_poly.pdbx_strand_id
1 'polypeptide(L)'
;MLSPERLALPDYEYLAQRHVLTYMEDAVCQLLENKEDISQYGIARFFTEYFNSVCQGTHILFREFSFIQATPHNRASFLRAFWRCFRTVGKNGDLLTMREYHCLLQLLCPDFPLELTQKAARIVLMDDAMDCLMSFSDFLFAFQIQFYYSEFLESVAAIYQDLLVGKNPNTVIVPTSSSGQHRQRPALGEASTLEGVEASLFYQCLENLCDRHKYSCPPPALVKEVLSNVQRLTFYGFLVALSKHHGINQALGALPDKGDLMHDPAMDEELERLVVRSRLHRTSRQHRAEKPGVFGFQRRDKLEAPESMASTSAPDTLPISVGAQGVRPGTCTGQGGRIQKGHHFTQTNSGPGPCRGFI
;
A
#
# COMPACT_ATOMS: atom_id res chain seq x y z
N MET A 1 -12.56 -20.53 -22.19
CA MET A 1 -14.00 -20.47 -22.52
C MET A 1 -14.51 -19.11 -22.07
N LEU A 2 -14.94 -18.24 -23.00
CA LEU A 2 -15.51 -16.92 -22.66
C LEU A 2 -16.90 -17.13 -22.03
N SER A 3 -17.19 -16.48 -20.90
CA SER A 3 -18.51 -16.63 -20.25
C SER A 3 -19.61 -15.95 -21.08
N PRO A 4 -20.83 -16.52 -21.15
CA PRO A 4 -21.96 -15.97 -21.93
C PRO A 4 -22.33 -14.53 -21.54
N GLU A 5 -22.08 -14.15 -20.28
CA GLU A 5 -22.32 -12.80 -19.75
C GLU A 5 -21.44 -11.73 -20.41
N ARG A 6 -20.26 -12.09 -20.94
CA ARG A 6 -19.36 -11.14 -21.63
C ARG A 6 -19.92 -10.60 -22.94
N LEU A 7 -20.87 -11.29 -23.55
CA LEU A 7 -21.46 -10.93 -24.85
C LEU A 7 -22.80 -10.19 -24.71
N ALA A 8 -23.33 -10.05 -23.50
CA ALA A 8 -24.64 -9.46 -23.24
C ALA A 8 -24.59 -7.96 -22.87
N LEU A 9 -23.42 -7.45 -22.50
CA LEU A 9 -23.21 -6.05 -22.14
C LEU A 9 -22.77 -5.22 -23.35
N PRO A 10 -23.24 -3.97 -23.50
CA PRO A 10 -22.69 -3.04 -24.48
C PRO A 10 -21.18 -2.86 -24.28
N ASP A 11 -20.42 -2.78 -25.38
CA ASP A 11 -18.95 -2.74 -25.36
C ASP A 11 -18.38 -1.66 -24.42
N TYR A 12 -18.96 -0.46 -24.40
CA TYR A 12 -18.51 0.64 -23.55
C TYR A 12 -18.73 0.34 -22.05
N GLU A 13 -19.80 -0.35 -21.69
CA GLU A 13 -20.14 -0.69 -20.32
C GLU A 13 -19.24 -1.81 -19.79
N TYR A 14 -18.94 -2.80 -20.64
CA TYR A 14 -17.95 -3.83 -20.35
C TYR A 14 -16.55 -3.24 -20.13
N LEU A 15 -16.10 -2.33 -21.01
CA LEU A 15 -14.79 -1.69 -20.89
C LEU A 15 -14.69 -0.82 -19.62
N ALA A 16 -15.75 -0.09 -19.28
CA ALA A 16 -15.84 0.70 -18.05
C ALA A 16 -15.82 -0.19 -16.80
N GLN A 17 -16.65 -1.24 -16.76
CA GLN A 17 -16.74 -2.17 -15.64
C GLN A 17 -15.42 -2.92 -15.39
N ARG A 18 -14.62 -3.14 -16.44
CA ARG A 18 -13.33 -3.82 -16.36
C ARG A 18 -12.13 -2.88 -16.26
N HIS A 19 -12.36 -1.56 -16.22
CA HIS A 19 -11.32 -0.54 -16.19
C HIS A 19 -10.26 -0.69 -17.30
N VAL A 20 -10.64 -1.27 -18.45
CA VAL A 20 -9.69 -1.59 -19.54
C VAL A 20 -9.07 -0.31 -20.10
N LEU A 21 -9.85 0.76 -20.18
CA LEU A 21 -9.38 2.07 -20.65
C LEU A 21 -8.27 2.62 -19.75
N THR A 22 -8.37 2.48 -18.43
CA THR A 22 -7.33 2.91 -17.49
C THR A 22 -5.98 2.25 -17.79
N TYR A 23 -5.99 0.95 -18.08
CA TYR A 23 -4.77 0.21 -18.43
C TYR A 23 -4.26 0.53 -19.83
N MET A 24 -5.16 0.75 -20.78
CA MET A 24 -4.79 1.12 -22.14
C MET A 24 -4.14 2.52 -22.18
N GLU A 25 -4.75 3.49 -21.49
CA GLU A 25 -4.21 4.84 -21.34
C GLU A 25 -2.83 4.80 -20.70
N ASP A 26 -2.68 4.06 -19.60
CA ASP A 26 -1.37 3.90 -18.95
C ASP A 26 -0.33 3.24 -19.85
N ALA A 27 -0.67 2.13 -20.52
CA ALA A 27 0.24 1.46 -21.44
C ALA A 27 0.69 2.38 -22.57
N VAL A 28 -0.22 3.18 -23.14
CA VAL A 28 0.09 4.15 -24.18
C VAL A 28 0.97 5.28 -23.65
N CYS A 29 0.68 5.83 -22.46
CA CYS A 29 1.53 6.83 -21.82
C CYS A 29 2.96 6.31 -21.64
N GLN A 30 3.14 5.12 -21.07
CA GLN A 30 4.45 4.50 -20.90
C GLN A 30 5.17 4.24 -22.23
N LEU A 31 4.43 3.83 -23.27
CA LEU A 31 4.96 3.64 -24.62
C LEU A 31 5.52 4.95 -25.20
N LEU A 32 4.78 6.05 -25.01
CA LEU A 32 5.17 7.36 -25.52
C LEU A 32 6.35 7.95 -24.75
N GLU A 33 6.41 7.75 -23.44
CA GLU A 33 7.52 8.18 -22.58
C GLU A 33 8.83 7.45 -22.88
N ASN A 34 8.76 6.16 -23.26
CA ASN A 34 9.93 5.30 -23.47
C ASN A 34 10.03 4.83 -24.94
N LYS A 35 9.59 5.67 -25.88
CA LYS A 35 9.40 5.31 -27.28
C LYS A 35 10.67 4.77 -27.94
N GLU A 36 11.83 5.33 -27.64
CA GLU A 36 13.11 4.95 -28.26
C GLU A 36 13.53 3.52 -27.87
N ASP A 37 13.41 3.18 -26.59
CA ASP A 37 13.74 1.84 -26.07
C ASP A 37 12.72 0.79 -26.54
N ILE A 38 11.43 1.14 -26.50
CA ILE A 38 10.36 0.20 -26.86
C ILE A 38 10.31 -0.06 -28.37
N SER A 39 10.64 0.94 -29.19
CA SER A 39 10.69 0.75 -30.66
C SER A 39 11.75 -0.27 -31.08
N GLN A 40 12.83 -0.42 -30.30
CA GLN A 40 13.86 -1.44 -30.53
C GLN A 40 13.38 -2.85 -30.13
N TYR A 41 12.54 -2.92 -29.10
CA TYR A 41 12.03 -4.17 -28.53
C TYR A 41 10.77 -4.71 -29.21
N GLY A 42 10.01 -3.82 -29.85
CA GLY A 42 8.77 -4.11 -30.57
C GLY A 42 7.51 -3.75 -29.76
N ILE A 43 6.66 -2.92 -30.36
CA ILE A 43 5.43 -2.40 -29.73
C ILE A 43 4.48 -3.53 -29.30
N ALA A 44 4.29 -4.54 -30.15
CA ALA A 44 3.41 -5.68 -29.84
C ALA A 44 3.90 -6.47 -28.61
N ARG A 45 5.23 -6.60 -28.47
CA ARG A 45 5.84 -7.27 -27.33
C ARG A 45 5.67 -6.46 -26.05
N PHE A 46 5.86 -5.14 -26.12
CA PHE A 46 5.59 -4.23 -25.01
C PHE A 46 4.16 -4.38 -24.47
N PHE A 47 3.14 -4.29 -25.34
CA PHE A 47 1.75 -4.45 -24.88
C PHE A 47 1.49 -5.83 -24.29
N THR A 48 2.06 -6.88 -24.89
CA THR A 48 1.93 -8.25 -24.37
C THR A 48 2.50 -8.35 -22.95
N GLU A 49 3.69 -7.80 -22.71
CA GLU A 49 4.35 -7.83 -21.41
C GLU A 49 3.64 -6.94 -20.38
N TYR A 50 3.17 -5.76 -20.79
CA TYR A 50 2.38 -4.89 -19.95
C TYR A 50 1.09 -5.59 -19.47
N PHE A 51 0.29 -6.13 -20.38
CA PHE A 51 -0.96 -6.79 -19.98
C PHE A 51 -0.72 -8.12 -19.25
N ASN A 52 0.39 -8.83 -19.52
CA ASN A 52 0.80 -9.96 -18.68
C ASN A 52 1.12 -9.51 -17.25
N SER A 53 1.81 -8.38 -17.10
CA SER A 53 2.10 -7.76 -15.80
C SER A 53 0.81 -7.34 -15.07
N VAL A 54 -0.16 -6.76 -15.78
CA VAL A 54 -1.50 -6.46 -15.24
C VAL A 54 -2.19 -7.74 -14.77
N CYS A 55 -2.25 -8.79 -15.59
CA CYS A 55 -2.86 -10.06 -15.22
C CYS A 55 -2.20 -10.71 -13.99
N GLN A 56 -0.89 -10.55 -13.84
CA GLN A 56 -0.11 -11.07 -12.70
C GLN A 56 -0.17 -10.16 -11.46
N GLY A 57 -0.62 -8.91 -11.61
CA GLY A 57 -0.68 -7.92 -10.55
C GLY A 57 0.69 -7.32 -10.19
N THR A 58 1.67 -7.36 -11.09
CA THR A 58 3.02 -6.80 -10.88
C THR A 58 3.18 -5.40 -11.46
N HIS A 59 2.22 -4.93 -12.24
CA HIS A 59 2.17 -3.60 -12.87
C HIS A 59 2.10 -2.44 -11.88
N ILE A 60 1.83 -2.73 -10.61
CA ILE A 60 1.70 -1.75 -9.53
C ILE A 60 3.05 -1.33 -8.93
N LEU A 61 4.15 -2.01 -9.22
CA LEU A 61 5.42 -1.75 -8.55
C LEU A 61 6.00 -0.40 -8.99
N PHE A 62 6.43 0.42 -8.01
CA PHE A 62 7.02 1.75 -8.23
C PHE A 62 6.09 2.75 -8.96
N ARG A 63 4.79 2.59 -8.78
CA ARG A 63 3.77 3.49 -9.33
C ARG A 63 3.34 4.51 -8.29
N GLU A 64 2.86 5.66 -8.76
CA GLU A 64 2.26 6.69 -7.91
C GLU A 64 0.96 6.20 -7.28
N PHE A 65 0.63 6.72 -6.09
CA PHE A 65 -0.54 6.33 -5.33
C PHE A 65 -1.85 6.54 -6.12
N SER A 66 -1.91 7.60 -6.94
CA SER A 66 -3.02 7.88 -7.85
C SER A 66 -3.37 6.69 -8.76
N PHE A 67 -2.36 6.01 -9.31
CA PHE A 67 -2.53 4.82 -10.12
C PHE A 67 -2.88 3.60 -9.27
N ILE A 68 -2.22 3.43 -8.13
CA ILE A 68 -2.44 2.31 -7.20
C ILE A 68 -3.90 2.23 -6.74
N GLN A 69 -4.52 3.37 -6.46
CA GLN A 69 -5.91 3.42 -6.00
C GLN A 69 -6.95 3.42 -7.15
N ALA A 70 -6.53 3.59 -8.41
CA ALA A 70 -7.45 3.90 -9.52
C ALA A 70 -8.47 2.80 -9.83
N THR A 71 -8.13 1.53 -9.59
CA THR A 71 -9.00 0.39 -9.91
C THR A 71 -9.03 -0.62 -8.76
N PRO A 72 -10.11 -1.40 -8.60
CA PRO A 72 -10.16 -2.48 -7.63
C PRO A 72 -9.02 -3.50 -7.82
N HIS A 73 -8.69 -3.82 -9.07
CA HIS A 73 -7.59 -4.75 -9.37
C HIS A 73 -6.21 -4.20 -8.99
N ASN A 74 -5.96 -2.90 -9.15
CA ASN A 74 -4.73 -2.26 -8.69
C ASN A 74 -4.62 -2.34 -7.16
N ARG A 75 -5.70 -2.03 -6.45
CA ARG A 75 -5.75 -2.12 -4.98
C ARG A 75 -5.47 -3.54 -4.48
N ALA A 76 -6.15 -4.53 -5.07
CA ALA A 76 -5.93 -5.94 -4.73
C ALA A 76 -4.50 -6.40 -5.04
N SER A 77 -3.94 -5.98 -6.18
CA SER A 77 -2.57 -6.29 -6.57
C SER A 77 -1.56 -5.68 -5.59
N PHE A 78 -1.78 -4.43 -5.18
CA PHE A 78 -0.94 -3.75 -4.20
C PHE A 78 -0.98 -4.42 -2.82
N LEU A 79 -2.19 -4.80 -2.34
CA LEU A 79 -2.34 -5.57 -1.10
C LEU A 79 -1.56 -6.89 -1.15
N ARG A 80 -1.65 -7.62 -2.26
CA ARG A 80 -0.93 -8.88 -2.46
C ARG A 80 0.58 -8.68 -2.52
N ALA A 81 1.05 -7.62 -3.18
CA ALA A 81 2.48 -7.29 -3.22
C ALA A 81 3.01 -6.94 -1.84
N PHE A 82 2.30 -6.08 -1.08
CA PHE A 82 2.67 -5.74 0.29
C PHE A 82 2.75 -6.98 1.18
N TRP A 83 1.74 -7.85 1.10
CA TRP A 83 1.74 -9.12 1.80
C TRP A 83 2.96 -9.98 1.44
N ARG A 84 3.21 -10.21 0.15
CA ARG A 84 4.35 -11.05 -0.32
C ARG A 84 5.70 -10.50 0.13
N CYS A 85 5.90 -9.18 0.05
CA CYS A 85 7.17 -8.54 0.37
C CYS A 85 7.47 -8.55 1.88
N PHE A 86 6.45 -8.44 2.73
CA PHE A 86 6.65 -8.16 4.15
C PHE A 86 6.06 -9.20 5.12
N ARG A 87 5.45 -10.28 4.63
CA ARG A 87 4.91 -11.36 5.50
C ARG A 87 5.94 -11.95 6.48
N THR A 88 7.23 -11.86 6.17
CA THR A 88 8.32 -12.33 7.05
C THR A 88 8.36 -11.56 8.37
N VAL A 89 7.94 -10.29 8.39
CA VAL A 89 7.74 -9.50 9.63
C VAL A 89 6.78 -10.24 10.55
N GLY A 90 5.62 -10.66 10.03
CA GLY A 90 4.65 -11.44 10.79
C GLY A 90 5.15 -12.82 11.19
N LYS A 91 5.86 -13.52 10.28
CA LYS A 91 6.47 -14.84 10.53
C LYS A 91 7.48 -14.82 11.68
N ASN A 92 8.23 -13.72 11.82
CA ASN A 92 9.19 -13.54 12.91
C ASN A 92 8.54 -13.13 14.24
N GLY A 93 7.26 -12.76 14.22
CA GLY A 93 6.54 -12.24 15.38
C GLY A 93 6.85 -10.78 15.69
N ASP A 94 7.45 -10.05 14.74
CA ASP A 94 7.75 -8.64 14.90
C ASP A 94 6.45 -7.82 14.95
N LEU A 95 6.35 -6.94 15.95
CA LEU A 95 5.26 -5.98 16.07
C LEU A 95 5.79 -4.61 15.65
N LEU A 96 5.03 -3.88 14.83
CA LEU A 96 5.44 -2.59 14.30
C LEU A 96 4.45 -1.49 14.65
N THR A 97 4.96 -0.28 14.79
CA THR A 97 4.17 0.95 14.90
C THR A 97 3.47 1.29 13.58
N MET A 98 2.46 2.15 13.63
CA MET A 98 1.81 2.71 12.44
C MET A 98 2.81 3.37 11.47
N ARG A 99 3.83 4.07 12.01
CA ARG A 99 4.85 4.75 11.21
C ARG A 99 5.77 3.77 10.48
N GLU A 100 6.13 2.66 11.10
CA GLU A 100 6.95 1.63 10.47
C GLU A 100 6.17 0.92 9.35
N TYR A 101 4.90 0.60 9.55
CA TYR A 101 4.05 0.10 8.46
C TYR A 101 3.91 1.08 7.31
N HIS A 102 3.79 2.38 7.61
CA HIS A 102 3.79 3.41 6.59
C HIS A 102 5.09 3.40 5.77
N CYS A 103 6.24 3.32 6.43
CA CYS A 103 7.54 3.20 5.76
C CYS A 103 7.60 1.96 4.84
N LEU A 104 7.08 0.81 5.29
CA LEU A 104 7.02 -0.40 4.45
C LEU A 104 6.14 -0.22 3.21
N LEU A 105 4.99 0.45 3.36
CA LEU A 105 4.12 0.80 2.22
C LEU A 105 4.85 1.72 1.23
N GLN A 106 5.63 2.66 1.73
CA GLN A 106 6.42 3.59 0.90
C GLN A 106 7.54 2.92 0.11
N LEU A 107 8.02 1.75 0.53
CA LEU A 107 8.97 0.97 -0.28
C LEU A 107 8.35 0.47 -1.59
N LEU A 108 7.01 0.30 -1.64
CA LEU A 108 6.29 -0.13 -2.85
C LEU A 108 5.68 1.05 -3.62
N CYS A 109 5.21 2.08 -2.90
CA CYS A 109 4.56 3.27 -3.44
C CYS A 109 5.11 4.52 -2.72
N PRO A 110 6.10 5.24 -3.29
CA PRO A 110 6.84 6.29 -2.57
C PRO A 110 5.97 7.42 -2.01
N ASP A 111 4.88 7.74 -2.69
CA ASP A 111 3.92 8.79 -2.35
C ASP A 111 2.67 8.24 -1.62
N PHE A 112 2.75 7.02 -1.05
CA PHE A 112 1.64 6.43 -0.30
C PHE A 112 1.18 7.38 0.82
N PRO A 113 -0.13 7.61 1.02
CA PRO A 113 -0.62 8.58 1.98
C PRO A 113 -0.63 8.03 3.41
N LEU A 114 -0.08 8.80 4.34
CA LEU A 114 -0.08 8.47 5.76
C LEU A 114 -1.49 8.28 6.34
N GLU A 115 -2.45 9.07 5.85
CA GLU A 115 -3.82 9.07 6.38
C GLU A 115 -4.48 7.69 6.26
N LEU A 116 -4.23 6.94 5.19
CA LEU A 116 -4.75 5.58 5.04
C LEU A 116 -4.11 4.62 6.04
N THR A 117 -2.81 4.74 6.28
CA THR A 117 -2.12 3.93 7.29
C THR A 117 -2.65 4.24 8.70
N GLN A 118 -2.90 5.52 9.00
CA GLN A 118 -3.47 5.95 10.27
C GLN A 118 -4.90 5.44 10.46
N LYS A 119 -5.75 5.55 9.44
CA LYS A 119 -7.12 5.02 9.47
C LYS A 119 -7.12 3.50 9.70
N ALA A 120 -6.23 2.76 9.04
CA ALA A 120 -6.07 1.32 9.26
C ALA A 120 -5.61 1.01 10.70
N ALA A 121 -4.63 1.74 11.22
CA ALA A 121 -4.16 1.57 12.58
C ALA A 121 -5.25 1.82 13.63
N ARG A 122 -6.15 2.81 13.41
CA ARG A 122 -7.32 3.06 14.28
C ARG A 122 -8.37 1.95 14.29
N ILE A 123 -8.36 1.06 13.29
CA ILE A 123 -9.21 -0.15 13.34
C ILE A 123 -8.60 -1.16 14.31
N VAL A 124 -7.28 -1.18 14.50
CA VAL A 124 -6.58 -2.15 15.35
C VAL A 124 -6.39 -1.61 16.78
N LEU A 125 -6.05 -0.33 16.90
CA LEU A 125 -5.67 0.36 18.13
C LEU A 125 -6.78 1.32 18.57
N MET A 126 -6.84 1.58 19.86
CA MET A 126 -7.68 2.65 20.41
C MET A 126 -7.05 4.02 20.12
N ASP A 127 -7.86 5.09 20.11
CA ASP A 127 -7.42 6.44 19.71
C ASP A 127 -6.28 7.01 20.59
N ASP A 128 -6.22 6.61 21.86
CA ASP A 128 -5.19 7.00 22.84
C ASP A 128 -3.94 6.11 22.80
N ALA A 129 -3.94 5.06 21.98
CA ALA A 129 -2.90 4.03 21.90
C ALA A 129 -2.23 3.96 20.51
N MET A 130 -2.25 5.03 19.73
CA MET A 130 -1.78 5.04 18.33
C MET A 130 -0.27 4.81 18.16
N ASP A 131 0.51 4.95 19.24
CA ASP A 131 1.95 4.65 19.26
C ASP A 131 2.25 3.20 19.67
N CYS A 132 1.22 2.39 19.97
CA CYS A 132 1.39 0.98 20.28
C CYS A 132 1.77 0.16 19.04
N LEU A 133 2.42 -0.97 19.32
CA LEU A 133 2.82 -1.93 18.30
C LEU A 133 1.63 -2.80 17.89
N MET A 134 1.51 -3.07 16.59
CA MET A 134 0.48 -3.95 16.01
C MET A 134 1.14 -5.16 15.37
N SER A 135 0.41 -6.27 15.34
CA SER A 135 0.84 -7.45 14.59
C SER A 135 0.66 -7.23 13.09
N PHE A 136 1.48 -7.90 12.28
CA PHE A 136 1.36 -7.86 10.82
C PHE A 136 -0.03 -8.31 10.35
N SER A 137 -0.60 -9.34 10.96
CA SER A 137 -1.92 -9.85 10.58
C SER A 137 -3.03 -8.85 10.88
N ASP A 138 -3.04 -8.25 12.07
CA ASP A 138 -4.10 -7.32 12.46
C ASP A 138 -4.03 -6.03 11.63
N PHE A 139 -2.82 -5.49 11.43
CA PHE A 139 -2.63 -4.34 10.55
C PHE A 139 -3.06 -4.66 9.11
N LEU A 140 -2.64 -5.80 8.56
CA LEU A 140 -2.88 -6.12 7.16
C LEU A 140 -4.37 -6.29 6.83
N PHE A 141 -5.15 -6.95 7.68
CA PHE A 141 -6.59 -7.08 7.46
C PHE A 141 -7.36 -5.77 7.69
N ALA A 142 -6.94 -4.97 8.68
CA ALA A 142 -7.48 -3.62 8.85
C ALA A 142 -7.18 -2.73 7.63
N PHE A 143 -5.93 -2.77 7.15
CA PHE A 143 -5.48 -2.05 5.98
C PHE A 143 -6.21 -2.49 4.72
N GLN A 144 -6.44 -3.80 4.52
CA GLN A 144 -7.23 -4.33 3.42
C GLN A 144 -8.62 -3.67 3.35
N ILE A 145 -9.35 -3.65 4.47
CA ILE A 145 -10.67 -3.03 4.51
C ILE A 145 -10.58 -1.52 4.25
N GLN A 146 -9.67 -0.83 4.95
CA GLN A 146 -9.52 0.61 4.86
C GLN A 146 -9.12 1.12 3.46
N PHE A 147 -8.25 0.38 2.79
CA PHE A 147 -7.69 0.76 1.50
C PHE A 147 -8.56 0.29 0.33
N TYR A 148 -9.06 -0.94 0.36
CA TYR A 148 -9.83 -1.48 -0.76
C TYR A 148 -11.22 -0.83 -0.89
N TYR A 149 -11.87 -0.60 0.26
CA TYR A 149 -13.23 -0.06 0.35
C TYR A 149 -13.27 1.42 0.74
N SER A 150 -12.23 2.20 0.46
CA SER A 150 -12.09 3.58 0.97
C SER A 150 -13.32 4.47 0.73
N GLU A 151 -13.84 4.53 -0.50
CA GLU A 151 -15.00 5.37 -0.85
C GLU A 151 -16.29 4.89 -0.19
N PHE A 152 -16.44 3.57 -0.08
CA PHE A 152 -17.55 2.96 0.64
C PHE A 152 -17.49 3.38 2.12
N LEU A 153 -16.34 3.24 2.77
CA LEU A 153 -16.18 3.57 4.18
C LEU A 153 -16.36 5.06 4.47
N GLU A 154 -15.97 5.96 3.56
CA GLU A 154 -16.28 7.39 3.66
C GLU A 154 -17.79 7.65 3.67
N SER A 155 -18.53 6.97 2.79
CA SER A 155 -19.99 7.05 2.74
C SER A 155 -20.64 6.45 3.99
N VAL A 156 -20.12 5.32 4.48
CA VAL A 156 -20.59 4.69 5.72
C VAL A 156 -20.32 5.58 6.93
N ALA A 157 -19.16 6.25 7.00
CA ALA A 157 -18.85 7.19 8.06
C ALA A 157 -19.85 8.35 8.10
N ALA A 158 -20.22 8.91 6.94
CA ALA A 158 -21.23 9.96 6.85
C ALA A 158 -22.60 9.48 7.37
N ILE A 159 -23.03 8.28 6.95
CA ILE A 159 -24.28 7.66 7.44
C ILE A 159 -24.24 7.48 8.97
N TYR A 160 -23.14 6.95 9.50
CA TYR A 160 -22.99 6.73 10.93
C TYR A 160 -23.08 8.05 11.72
N GLN A 161 -22.42 9.11 11.23
CA GLN A 161 -22.47 10.43 11.86
C GLN A 161 -23.89 11.03 11.81
N ASP A 162 -24.59 10.90 10.69
CA ASP A 162 -25.98 11.37 10.56
C ASP A 162 -26.91 10.65 11.55
N LEU A 163 -26.76 9.34 11.73
CA LEU A 163 -27.52 8.56 12.70
C LEU A 163 -27.17 8.94 14.15
N LEU A 164 -25.90 9.21 14.45
CA LEU A 164 -25.47 9.68 15.78
C LEU A 164 -26.12 11.01 16.16
N VAL A 165 -26.23 11.95 15.22
CA VAL A 165 -26.90 13.24 15.47
C VAL A 165 -28.43 13.16 15.38
N GLY A 166 -28.99 11.96 15.20
CA GLY A 166 -30.43 11.70 15.21
C GLY A 166 -31.16 11.93 13.89
N LYS A 167 -30.45 12.10 12.76
CA LYS A 167 -31.10 12.16 11.43
C LYS A 167 -31.51 10.75 11.02
N ASN A 168 -32.80 10.44 11.17
CA ASN A 168 -33.35 9.18 10.69
C ASN A 168 -33.85 9.34 9.24
N PRO A 169 -33.55 8.41 8.32
CA PRO A 169 -34.10 8.43 6.95
C PRO A 169 -35.64 8.45 6.91
N ASN A 170 -36.32 8.03 7.98
CA ASN A 170 -37.77 8.08 8.12
C ASN A 170 -38.29 9.38 8.77
N THR A 171 -37.44 10.39 8.98
CA THR A 171 -37.86 11.67 9.58
C THR A 171 -38.60 12.50 8.54
N VAL A 172 -39.93 12.55 8.63
CA VAL A 172 -40.76 13.46 7.85
C VAL A 172 -40.59 14.88 8.41
N ILE A 173 -39.86 15.73 7.70
CA ILE A 173 -39.78 17.16 8.04
C ILE A 173 -41.06 17.82 7.52
N VAL A 174 -42.04 18.00 8.40
CA VAL A 174 -43.25 18.76 8.09
C VAL A 174 -42.92 20.25 8.19
N PRO A 175 -43.05 21.05 7.11
CA PRO A 175 -42.91 22.50 7.21
C PRO A 175 -44.08 23.03 8.04
N THR A 176 -43.86 23.27 9.33
CA THR A 176 -44.87 23.92 10.15
C THR A 176 -44.62 25.42 10.09
N SER A 177 -45.49 26.14 9.38
CA SER A 177 -45.47 27.60 9.29
C SER A 177 -45.42 28.22 10.68
N SER A 178 -44.50 29.18 10.85
CA SER A 178 -44.24 29.88 12.09
C SER A 178 -45.50 30.55 12.66
N SER A 179 -46.05 30.00 13.73
CA SER A 179 -46.83 30.77 14.70
C SER A 179 -46.16 30.60 16.04
N GLY A 180 -45.60 31.71 16.54
CA GLY A 180 -44.86 31.74 17.79
C GLY A 180 -45.73 31.28 18.94
N GLN A 181 -45.28 30.26 19.65
CA GLN A 181 -45.42 30.16 21.08
C GLN A 181 -44.36 29.19 21.60
N HIS A 182 -43.64 29.70 22.59
CA HIS A 182 -42.60 29.08 23.37
C HIS A 182 -43.03 27.70 23.88
N ARG A 183 -42.79 26.65 23.09
CA ARG A 183 -42.76 25.28 23.62
C ARG A 183 -41.36 25.04 24.14
N GLN A 184 -41.28 24.95 25.45
CA GLN A 184 -40.11 24.53 26.20
C GLN A 184 -39.41 23.40 25.45
N ARG A 185 -38.15 23.65 25.13
CA ARG A 185 -37.15 22.63 24.79
C ARG A 185 -37.36 21.49 25.79
N PRO A 186 -37.62 20.24 25.37
CA PRO A 186 -37.56 19.13 26.31
C PRO A 186 -36.21 19.26 27.00
N ALA A 187 -36.24 19.32 28.33
CA ALA A 187 -35.05 19.23 29.14
C ALA A 187 -34.22 18.08 28.58
N LEU A 188 -32.91 18.30 28.52
CA LEU A 188 -31.87 17.32 28.25
C LEU A 188 -31.99 16.21 29.32
N GLY A 189 -33.02 15.38 29.19
CA GLY A 189 -33.35 14.30 30.08
C GLY A 189 -32.41 13.18 29.70
N GLU A 190 -31.41 12.96 30.56
CA GLU A 190 -30.67 11.72 30.80
C GLU A 190 -30.98 10.62 29.78
N ALA A 191 -30.51 10.80 28.54
CA ALA A 191 -30.51 9.74 27.56
C ALA A 191 -29.39 8.82 28.00
N SER A 192 -29.78 7.62 28.42
CA SER A 192 -28.89 6.51 28.70
C SER A 192 -27.70 6.52 27.75
N THR A 193 -26.51 6.58 28.33
CA THR A 193 -25.19 6.60 27.71
C THR A 193 -24.89 5.27 27.01
N LEU A 194 -25.71 4.88 26.04
CA LEU A 194 -25.43 3.73 25.17
C LEU A 194 -24.66 4.25 23.95
N GLU A 195 -23.34 4.12 24.03
CA GLU A 195 -22.41 4.46 22.96
C GLU A 195 -22.83 3.77 21.63
N GLY A 196 -22.77 4.51 20.51
CA GLY A 196 -23.02 3.96 19.17
C GLY A 196 -24.40 4.25 18.55
N VAL A 197 -24.72 3.55 17.47
CA VAL A 197 -26.00 3.63 16.73
C VAL A 197 -26.70 2.27 16.75
N GLU A 198 -28.02 2.25 16.53
CA GLU A 198 -28.78 0.98 16.37
C GLU A 198 -28.36 0.27 15.09
N ALA A 199 -27.98 -1.01 15.19
CA ALA A 199 -27.44 -1.79 14.08
C ALA A 199 -28.47 -2.02 12.96
N SER A 200 -29.75 -2.18 13.32
CA SER A 200 -30.84 -2.40 12.35
C SER A 200 -31.06 -1.17 11.46
N LEU A 201 -31.11 0.02 12.06
CA LEU A 201 -31.22 1.29 11.34
C LEU A 201 -29.98 1.57 10.49
N PHE A 202 -28.80 1.27 11.04
CA PHE A 202 -27.54 1.41 10.32
C PHE A 202 -27.51 0.51 9.08
N TYR A 203 -27.84 -0.78 9.22
CA TYR A 203 -27.88 -1.73 8.10
C TYR A 203 -28.88 -1.32 7.01
N GLN A 204 -30.07 -0.84 7.37
CA GLN A 204 -31.05 -0.35 6.40
C GLN A 204 -30.49 0.79 5.53
N CYS A 205 -29.67 1.67 6.11
CA CYS A 205 -29.00 2.73 5.35
C CYS A 205 -27.89 2.17 4.44
N LEU A 206 -27.19 1.13 4.89
CA LEU A 206 -26.14 0.46 4.11
C LEU A 206 -26.69 -0.29 2.89
N GLU A 207 -27.84 -0.96 2.99
CA GLU A 207 -28.46 -1.67 1.86
C GLU A 207 -28.69 -0.69 0.68
N ASN A 208 -29.26 0.48 0.96
CA ASN A 208 -29.47 1.54 -0.03
C ASN A 208 -28.16 2.09 -0.63
N LEU A 209 -27.04 1.99 0.10
CA LEU A 209 -25.74 2.41 -0.40
C LEU A 209 -25.15 1.36 -1.36
N CYS A 210 -25.21 0.08 -0.98
CA CYS A 210 -24.70 -1.03 -1.78
C CYS A 210 -25.43 -1.15 -3.14
N ASP A 211 -26.74 -0.85 -3.19
CA ASP A 211 -27.52 -0.88 -4.43
C ASP A 211 -27.10 0.22 -5.43
N ARG A 212 -26.48 1.30 -4.94
CA ARG A 212 -25.98 2.42 -5.74
C ARG A 212 -24.53 2.15 -6.15
N HIS A 213 -24.32 1.13 -7.00
CA HIS A 213 -23.05 0.52 -7.45
C HIS A 213 -21.98 1.47 -8.02
N LYS A 214 -21.48 2.44 -7.25
CA LYS A 214 -20.45 3.39 -7.69
C LYS A 214 -19.02 2.99 -7.29
N TYR A 215 -18.89 2.17 -6.26
CA TYR A 215 -17.60 1.86 -5.64
C TYR A 215 -17.58 0.38 -5.21
N SER A 216 -16.39 -0.16 -4.97
CA SER A 216 -16.25 -1.48 -4.32
C SER A 216 -16.93 -1.46 -2.95
N CYS A 217 -17.77 -2.45 -2.66
CA CYS A 217 -18.39 -2.65 -1.35
C CYS A 217 -18.36 -4.14 -0.96
N PRO A 218 -18.33 -4.47 0.33
CA PRO A 218 -18.48 -5.85 0.77
C PRO A 218 -19.83 -6.44 0.35
N PRO A 219 -19.94 -7.76 0.15
CA PRO A 219 -21.22 -8.40 -0.18
C PRO A 219 -22.29 -8.11 0.89
N PRO A 220 -23.49 -7.61 0.52
CA PRO A 220 -24.52 -7.21 1.48
C PRO A 220 -24.91 -8.30 2.48
N ALA A 221 -24.98 -9.55 2.01
CA ALA A 221 -25.29 -10.71 2.86
C ALA A 221 -24.29 -10.88 4.01
N LEU A 222 -23.00 -10.62 3.77
CA LEU A 222 -21.95 -10.73 4.78
C LEU A 222 -21.96 -9.51 5.72
N VAL A 223 -22.30 -8.33 5.21
CA VAL A 223 -22.51 -7.14 6.06
C VAL A 223 -23.68 -7.37 7.01
N LYS A 224 -24.75 -8.00 6.53
CA LYS A 224 -25.90 -8.38 7.36
C LYS A 224 -25.52 -9.36 8.46
N GLU A 225 -24.70 -10.36 8.13
CA GLU A 225 -24.18 -11.33 9.09
C GLU A 225 -23.34 -10.66 10.20
N VAL A 226 -22.46 -9.73 9.82
CA VAL A 226 -21.67 -8.92 10.77
C VAL A 226 -22.56 -8.17 11.78
N LEU A 227 -23.73 -7.71 11.34
CA LEU A 227 -24.63 -6.87 12.14
C LEU A 227 -25.75 -7.66 12.85
N SER A 228 -26.01 -8.92 12.49
CA SER A 228 -27.23 -9.63 12.92
C SER A 228 -27.31 -9.89 14.43
N ASN A 229 -26.16 -9.98 15.10
CA ASN A 229 -26.07 -10.26 16.54
C ASN A 229 -25.75 -9.02 17.38
N VAL A 230 -25.80 -7.83 16.78
CA VAL A 230 -25.39 -6.59 17.42
C VAL A 230 -26.61 -5.69 17.55
N GLN A 231 -26.92 -5.24 18.76
CA GLN A 231 -28.00 -4.27 18.95
C GLN A 231 -27.53 -2.85 18.62
N ARG A 232 -26.37 -2.47 19.19
CA ARG A 232 -25.74 -1.17 18.99
C ARG A 232 -24.26 -1.34 18.69
N LEU A 233 -23.73 -0.48 17.82
CA LEU A 233 -22.32 -0.51 17.46
C LEU A 233 -21.73 0.89 17.33
N THR A 234 -20.44 0.99 17.63
CA THR A 234 -19.62 2.14 17.27
C THR A 234 -19.10 1.98 15.85
N PHE A 235 -18.67 3.08 15.22
CA PHE A 235 -18.09 3.05 13.87
C PHE A 235 -16.85 2.16 13.81
N TYR A 236 -15.90 2.31 14.74
CA TYR A 236 -14.72 1.46 14.76
C TYR A 236 -15.06 0.01 15.17
N GLY A 237 -16.07 -0.20 16.01
CA GLY A 237 -16.59 -1.54 16.28
C GLY A 237 -17.09 -2.26 15.01
N PHE A 238 -17.77 -1.53 14.12
CA PHE A 238 -18.14 -2.02 12.79
C PHE A 238 -16.91 -2.37 11.95
N LEU A 239 -15.93 -1.46 11.85
CA LEU A 239 -14.73 -1.68 11.03
C LEU A 239 -13.88 -2.86 11.53
N VAL A 240 -13.77 -3.03 12.85
CA VAL A 240 -13.11 -4.19 13.48
C VAL A 240 -13.83 -5.48 13.10
N ALA A 241 -15.16 -5.46 13.12
CA ALA A 241 -15.94 -6.63 12.76
C ALA A 241 -15.76 -7.00 11.28
N LEU A 242 -15.74 -6.00 10.38
CA LEU A 242 -15.45 -6.20 8.96
C LEU A 242 -14.05 -6.79 8.74
N SER A 243 -13.01 -6.26 9.39
CA SER A 243 -11.63 -6.72 9.18
C SER A 243 -11.39 -8.14 9.69
N LYS A 244 -12.14 -8.58 10.70
CA LYS A 244 -12.06 -9.94 11.25
C LYS A 244 -13.00 -10.93 10.58
N HIS A 245 -13.93 -10.48 9.72
CA HIS A 245 -14.92 -11.36 9.11
C HIS A 245 -14.30 -12.20 7.97
N HIS A 246 -14.20 -13.51 8.19
CA HIS A 246 -13.58 -14.43 7.24
C HIS A 246 -14.24 -14.37 5.84
N GLY A 247 -15.57 -14.40 5.77
CA GLY A 247 -16.27 -14.34 4.48
C GLY A 247 -16.00 -13.03 3.71
N ILE A 248 -15.78 -11.91 4.39
CA ILE A 248 -15.51 -10.62 3.72
C ILE A 248 -14.08 -10.62 3.17
N ASN A 249 -13.13 -11.12 3.96
CA ASN A 249 -11.74 -11.26 3.53
C ASN A 249 -11.62 -12.21 2.33
N GLN A 250 -12.36 -13.33 2.36
CA GLN A 250 -12.41 -14.28 1.25
C GLN A 250 -13.08 -13.69 -0.01
N ALA A 251 -14.19 -12.98 0.15
CA ALA A 251 -14.88 -12.35 -0.97
C ALA A 251 -14.03 -11.28 -1.69
N LEU A 252 -13.17 -10.58 -0.95
CA LEU A 252 -12.22 -9.62 -1.53
C LEU A 252 -11.09 -10.35 -2.30
N GLY A 253 -10.58 -11.46 -1.76
CA GLY A 253 -9.67 -12.37 -2.47
C GLY A 253 -8.27 -11.81 -2.78
N ALA A 254 -7.86 -10.69 -2.18
CA ALA A 254 -6.50 -10.16 -2.34
C ALA A 254 -5.46 -10.94 -1.52
N LEU A 255 -5.85 -11.36 -0.31
CA LEU A 255 -4.99 -11.99 0.69
C LEU A 255 -5.41 -13.44 0.97
N PRO A 256 -4.47 -14.30 1.43
CA PRO A 256 -4.82 -15.62 1.97
C PRO A 256 -5.63 -15.51 3.26
N ASP A 257 -6.19 -16.65 3.67
CA ASP A 257 -6.81 -16.79 4.98
C ASP A 257 -5.84 -16.59 6.12
N LYS A 258 -6.36 -16.18 7.28
CA LYS A 258 -5.53 -15.85 8.46
C LYS A 258 -4.60 -17.00 8.88
N GLY A 259 -5.03 -18.25 8.71
CA GLY A 259 -4.21 -19.44 9.01
C GLY A 259 -3.01 -19.63 8.08
N ASP A 260 -3.14 -19.20 6.83
CA ASP A 260 -2.12 -19.38 5.79
C ASP A 260 -1.32 -18.10 5.52
N LEU A 261 -1.64 -17.00 6.21
CA LEU A 261 -1.12 -15.67 5.94
C LEU A 261 0.41 -15.58 6.01
N MET A 262 1.09 -16.43 6.78
CA MET A 262 2.55 -16.40 6.90
C MET A 262 3.26 -17.31 5.89
N HIS A 263 2.53 -18.01 5.04
CA HIS A 263 3.05 -19.02 4.12
C HIS A 263 2.83 -18.60 2.66
N ASP A 264 3.92 -18.56 1.89
CA ASP A 264 3.89 -18.45 0.42
C ASP A 264 4.93 -19.46 -0.10
N PRO A 265 4.51 -20.70 -0.38
CA PRO A 265 5.42 -21.77 -0.77
C PRO A 265 6.28 -21.41 -1.99
N ALA A 266 5.72 -20.67 -2.95
CA ALA A 266 6.44 -20.29 -4.16
C ALA A 266 7.59 -19.32 -3.85
N MET A 267 7.30 -18.28 -3.08
CA MET A 267 8.32 -17.30 -2.67
C MET A 267 9.32 -17.89 -1.66
N ASP A 268 8.87 -18.74 -0.74
CA ASP A 268 9.73 -19.42 0.23
C ASP A 268 10.76 -20.31 -0.50
N GLU A 269 10.31 -21.10 -1.48
CA GLU A 269 11.20 -21.97 -2.27
C GLU A 269 12.18 -21.16 -3.14
N GLU A 270 11.73 -20.05 -3.74
CA GLU A 270 12.61 -19.16 -4.51
C GLU A 270 13.68 -18.51 -3.61
N LEU A 271 13.31 -18.07 -2.41
CA LEU A 271 14.24 -17.51 -1.45
C LEU A 271 15.29 -18.55 -1.02
N GLU A 272 14.87 -19.79 -0.76
CA GLU A 272 15.79 -20.90 -0.47
C GLU A 272 16.76 -21.16 -1.62
N ARG A 273 16.28 -21.19 -2.88
CA ARG A 273 17.13 -21.33 -4.07
C ARG A 273 18.18 -20.22 -4.15
N LEU A 274 17.80 -18.97 -3.86
CA LEU A 274 18.72 -17.83 -3.86
C LEU A 274 19.76 -17.93 -2.73
N VAL A 275 19.35 -18.36 -1.54
CA VAL A 275 20.26 -18.60 -0.41
C VAL A 275 21.27 -19.69 -0.76
N VAL A 276 20.84 -20.82 -1.33
CA VAL A 276 21.74 -21.90 -1.78
C VAL A 276 22.71 -21.38 -2.83
N ARG A 277 22.21 -20.64 -3.83
CA ARG A 277 23.05 -20.05 -4.89
C ARG A 277 24.10 -19.10 -4.30
N SER A 278 23.73 -18.22 -3.38
CA SER A 278 24.66 -17.27 -2.76
C SER A 278 25.76 -17.96 -1.95
N ARG A 279 25.43 -19.04 -1.23
CA ARG A 279 26.40 -19.86 -0.48
C ARG A 279 27.40 -20.54 -1.43
N LEU A 280 26.94 -21.11 -2.53
CA LEU A 280 27.80 -21.73 -3.55
C LEU A 280 28.74 -20.72 -4.24
N HIS A 281 28.28 -19.49 -4.50
CA HIS A 281 29.15 -18.45 -5.06
C HIS A 281 30.21 -17.97 -4.06
N ARG A 282 29.91 -18.02 -2.75
CA ARG A 282 30.86 -17.68 -1.68
C ARG A 282 31.95 -18.75 -1.52
N THR A 283 31.60 -20.03 -1.56
CA THR A 283 32.58 -21.14 -1.47
C THR A 283 33.46 -21.24 -2.72
N SER A 284 32.92 -20.96 -3.91
CA SER A 284 33.70 -20.93 -5.15
C SER A 284 34.73 -19.78 -5.21
N ARG A 285 34.42 -18.63 -4.60
CA ARG A 285 35.40 -17.53 -4.43
C ARG A 285 36.50 -17.84 -3.42
N GLN A 286 36.20 -18.58 -2.35
CA GLN A 286 37.23 -19.02 -1.39
C GLN A 286 38.18 -20.07 -2.01
N HIS A 287 37.68 -21.02 -2.80
CA HIS A 287 38.54 -22.00 -3.48
C HIS A 287 39.43 -21.41 -4.60
N ARG A 288 39.10 -20.24 -5.16
CA ARG A 288 39.95 -19.57 -6.16
C ARG A 288 41.09 -18.77 -5.51
N ALA A 289 40.99 -18.43 -4.22
CA ALA A 289 42.04 -17.75 -3.47
C ALA A 289 43.12 -18.72 -2.94
N GLU A 290 42.85 -20.03 -2.91
CA GLU A 290 43.79 -21.07 -2.49
C GLU A 290 44.33 -21.90 -3.66
N LYS A 291 44.90 -21.26 -4.68
CA LYS A 291 45.83 -21.93 -5.61
C LYS A 291 47.23 -21.30 -5.47
N PRO A 292 48.22 -22.03 -4.93
CA PRO A 292 49.60 -21.57 -4.95
C PRO A 292 50.18 -21.82 -6.35
N GLY A 293 50.32 -20.73 -7.12
CA GLY A 293 50.88 -20.75 -8.48
C GLY A 293 52.12 -19.89 -8.56
N VAL A 294 53.27 -20.54 -8.38
CA VAL A 294 54.62 -20.23 -8.90
C VAL A 294 54.75 -18.92 -9.69
N PHE A 295 55.42 -17.94 -9.11
CA PHE A 295 56.14 -16.90 -9.86
C PHE A 295 57.56 -16.79 -9.29
N GLY A 296 58.53 -17.21 -10.10
CA GLY A 296 59.95 -17.11 -9.78
C GLY A 296 60.41 -15.66 -9.78
N PHE A 297 61.14 -15.28 -8.73
CA PHE A 297 61.93 -14.05 -8.71
C PHE A 297 63.41 -14.41 -8.73
N GLN A 298 64.07 -14.01 -9.82
CA GLN A 298 65.53 -14.08 -9.97
C GLN A 298 66.21 -13.18 -8.94
N ARG A 299 67.26 -13.72 -8.33
CA ARG A 299 68.29 -13.01 -7.56
C ARG A 299 68.87 -11.84 -8.36
N ARG A 300 69.08 -10.70 -7.68
CA ARG A 300 70.29 -9.91 -7.87
C ARG A 300 70.71 -9.27 -6.55
N ASP A 301 71.88 -9.70 -6.08
CA ASP A 301 72.60 -9.17 -4.93
C ASP A 301 73.15 -7.76 -5.20
N LYS A 302 73.12 -6.91 -4.16
CA LYS A 302 74.25 -6.09 -3.63
C LYS A 302 73.72 -5.10 -2.57
N LEU A 303 74.06 -5.33 -1.30
CA LEU A 303 75.10 -4.62 -0.51
C LEU A 303 74.70 -3.18 -0.11
N GLU A 304 74.27 -2.97 1.13
CA GLU A 304 75.07 -2.41 2.25
C GLU A 304 74.16 -2.14 3.46
N ALA A 305 74.70 -2.39 4.66
CA ALA A 305 74.19 -2.00 5.97
C ALA A 305 75.31 -1.16 6.65
N PRO A 306 75.21 -0.68 7.90
CA PRO A 306 74.10 -0.58 8.87
C PRO A 306 73.97 0.92 9.34
N GLU A 307 73.28 1.38 10.38
CA GLU A 307 73.30 0.99 11.80
C GLU A 307 72.49 2.02 12.64
N SER A 308 72.25 1.67 13.91
CA SER A 308 72.01 2.56 15.07
C SER A 308 70.58 3.00 15.45
N MET A 309 69.98 2.18 16.32
CA MET A 309 69.46 2.49 17.67
C MET A 309 68.82 3.86 17.96
N ALA A 310 67.58 3.86 18.51
CA ALA A 310 67.33 4.14 19.93
C ALA A 310 65.82 4.12 20.31
N SER A 311 65.58 3.64 21.54
CA SER A 311 64.40 3.64 22.41
C SER A 311 63.54 4.92 22.38
N THR A 312 62.26 4.98 22.76
CA THR A 312 61.66 4.64 24.07
C THR A 312 60.14 4.93 24.04
N SER A 313 59.42 4.34 25.02
CA SER A 313 58.15 4.77 25.67
C SER A 313 56.78 4.63 24.99
N ALA A 314 55.94 3.79 25.62
CA ALA A 314 54.46 3.83 25.68
C ALA A 314 54.00 4.92 26.71
N PRO A 315 52.70 5.18 27.00
CA PRO A 315 51.47 4.49 26.58
C PRO A 315 50.27 5.41 26.19
N ASP A 316 49.14 4.76 25.92
CA ASP A 316 47.74 5.23 25.97
C ASP A 316 47.30 6.39 25.06
N THR A 317 46.27 6.16 24.24
CA THR A 317 44.90 6.70 24.41
C THR A 317 44.11 6.43 23.11
N LEU A 318 42.98 5.72 23.19
CA LEU A 318 41.96 5.72 22.13
C LEU A 318 41.31 7.11 22.06
N PRO A 319 41.01 7.65 20.87
CA PRO A 319 39.62 7.52 20.46
C PRO A 319 39.42 7.27 18.96
N ILE A 320 38.30 6.60 18.72
CA ILE A 320 37.65 6.33 17.45
C ILE A 320 37.48 7.64 16.67
N SER A 321 38.00 7.67 15.44
CA SER A 321 37.62 8.64 14.43
C SER A 321 37.41 7.93 13.09
N VAL A 322 36.22 8.19 12.56
CA VAL A 322 35.67 7.73 11.29
C VAL A 322 36.54 8.27 10.15
N GLY A 323 37.05 7.38 9.31
CA GLY A 323 37.86 7.71 8.14
C GLY A 323 37.59 6.72 7.01
N ALA A 324 36.98 7.24 5.94
CA ALA A 324 36.59 6.51 4.75
C ALA A 324 37.78 5.99 3.92
N GLN A 325 37.63 4.80 3.34
CA GLN A 325 38.23 4.33 2.09
C GLN A 325 37.43 3.06 1.72
N GLY A 326 36.68 3.00 0.63
CA GLY A 326 37.14 3.23 -0.73
C GLY A 326 37.22 1.88 -1.44
N VAL A 327 36.07 1.29 -1.80
CA VAL A 327 36.01 0.10 -2.65
C VAL A 327 35.09 0.37 -3.83
N ARG A 328 35.68 0.37 -5.02
CA ARG A 328 35.01 0.42 -6.32
C ARG A 328 34.15 -0.83 -6.55
N PRO A 329 32.91 -0.71 -7.06
CA PRO A 329 32.19 -1.85 -7.60
C PRO A 329 32.49 -2.03 -9.09
N GLY A 330 32.82 -3.26 -9.47
CA GLY A 330 32.80 -3.72 -10.84
C GLY A 330 31.38 -3.88 -11.35
N THR A 331 31.17 -3.36 -12.55
CA THR A 331 30.34 -3.87 -13.65
C THR A 331 29.26 -4.91 -13.30
N CYS A 332 27.98 -4.49 -13.35
CA CYS A 332 26.90 -5.23 -13.99
C CYS A 332 25.79 -4.26 -14.41
N THR A 333 25.31 -4.48 -15.62
CA THR A 333 24.33 -3.74 -16.42
C THR A 333 22.92 -3.80 -15.82
N GLY A 334 22.26 -2.65 -15.77
CA GLY A 334 20.85 -2.50 -15.43
C GLY A 334 20.52 -1.02 -15.34
N GLN A 335 20.16 -0.40 -16.46
CA GLN A 335 19.75 0.99 -16.52
C GLN A 335 18.37 1.13 -15.85
N GLY A 336 18.38 1.56 -14.59
CA GLY A 336 17.26 2.26 -13.97
C GLY A 336 17.48 3.76 -14.11
N GLY A 337 16.66 4.42 -14.93
CA GLY A 337 16.69 5.86 -15.11
C GLY A 337 16.32 6.59 -13.81
N ARG A 338 17.27 7.37 -13.28
CA ARG A 338 17.07 8.25 -12.13
C ARG A 338 16.65 9.63 -12.63
N ILE A 339 15.43 10.05 -12.30
CA ILE A 339 14.94 11.41 -12.51
C ILE A 339 15.67 12.36 -11.53
N GLN A 340 16.40 13.33 -12.06
CA GLN A 340 16.73 14.57 -11.35
C GLN A 340 15.82 15.68 -11.89
N LYS A 341 14.94 16.23 -11.06
CA LYS A 341 14.26 17.51 -11.36
C LYS A 341 15.05 18.63 -10.71
N GLY A 342 15.73 19.42 -11.55
CA GLY A 342 16.26 20.72 -11.17
C GLY A 342 15.12 21.74 -11.13
N HIS A 343 14.97 22.42 -9.99
CA HIS A 343 14.18 23.63 -9.89
C HIS A 343 14.97 24.80 -10.48
N HIS A 344 14.43 25.46 -11.51
CA HIS A 344 14.74 26.85 -11.78
C HIS A 344 13.46 27.67 -11.93
N PHE A 345 13.27 28.52 -10.93
CA PHE A 345 12.34 29.62 -10.87
C PHE A 345 12.71 30.66 -11.94
N THR A 346 11.75 31.10 -12.75
CA THR A 346 11.77 32.46 -13.32
C THR A 346 10.34 33.01 -13.32
N GLN A 347 10.13 33.99 -12.45
CA GLN A 347 9.00 34.93 -12.50
C GLN A 347 9.11 35.78 -13.77
N THR A 348 8.02 35.94 -14.51
CA THR A 348 7.71 37.25 -15.10
C THR A 348 6.23 37.56 -14.93
N ASN A 349 6.00 38.72 -14.34
CA ASN A 349 4.74 39.40 -14.07
C ASN A 349 4.26 40.09 -15.34
N SER A 350 2.97 39.99 -15.70
CA SER A 350 2.24 41.09 -16.36
C SER A 350 0.73 40.85 -16.43
N GLY A 351 0.01 41.46 -15.48
CA GLY A 351 -1.15 42.34 -15.72
C GLY A 351 -2.50 41.76 -16.20
N PRO A 352 -3.67 42.20 -15.66
CA PRO A 352 -4.95 41.55 -15.89
C PRO A 352 -5.91 42.30 -16.85
N GLY A 353 -6.78 41.52 -17.50
CA GLY A 353 -8.14 41.91 -17.91
C GLY A 353 -8.42 41.93 -19.43
N PRO A 354 -9.70 41.99 -19.88
CA PRO A 354 -10.95 41.84 -19.14
C PRO A 354 -11.93 40.81 -19.73
N CYS A 355 -12.96 40.52 -18.92
CA CYS A 355 -14.18 39.80 -19.27
C CYS A 355 -14.90 40.40 -20.49
N ARG A 356 -15.38 39.54 -21.38
CA ARG A 356 -16.58 39.79 -22.20
C ARG A 356 -17.37 38.49 -22.30
N GLY A 357 -18.57 38.50 -21.70
CA GLY A 357 -19.66 37.65 -22.17
C GLY A 357 -20.26 38.25 -23.44
N PHE A 358 -20.98 37.44 -24.22
CA PHE A 358 -22.28 37.76 -24.81
C PHE A 358 -22.78 36.53 -25.60
N ILE A 359 -24.01 36.13 -25.23
CA ILE A 359 -25.02 35.32 -25.94
C ILE A 359 -24.75 33.81 -26.04
#